data_AF-A0A1X2LQE9-F1
#
_entry.id   AF-A0A1X2LQE9-F1
#
_cell.length_a   1.000
_cell.length_b   1.000
_cell.length_c   1.000
_cell.angle_alpha   90.00
_cell.angle_beta   90.00
_cell.angle_gamma   90.00
#
_symmetry.space_group_name_H-M   'P 1'
#
loop_
_entity.id
_entity.type
_entity.pdbx_description
1 polymer ?
#
loop_
_entity_poly.entity_id
_entity_poly.type
_entity_poly.pdbx_seq_one_letter_code
_entity_poly.pdbx_strand_id
1 'polypeptide(L)'
;GGAGGAGGAGSGAGFGFGGAGGIGGGGGLGNGGAGGTGGVGGLLGGNGGAGGAGGAGAIGFLDNTADGSGGAGGAGGSGGWLFGNGGAGGAGGAGGISTTSANNNGGNGGAGGNGGGLFGSGGAGGTGGSAGTGSADPTVGGAGGTGGVSALIGNGGNGGAGGAGGITGDGGDGGDGGRAVLIGDGGNGGNGGDGLTAGNVGAGGASGVLLGQDGISGQS
;
A
#
# COMPACT_ATOMS: atom_id res chain seq x y z
N GLY A 1 5.17 -1.63 -17.86
CA GLY A 1 3.73 -1.33 -17.86
C GLY A 1 3.50 0.16 -17.71
N GLY A 2 2.40 0.68 -18.26
CA GLY A 2 2.00 2.08 -18.06
C GLY A 2 1.48 2.31 -16.65
N ALA A 3 1.69 3.49 -16.08
CA ALA A 3 1.13 3.84 -14.77
C ALA A 3 -0.40 3.94 -14.83
N GLY A 4 -1.07 3.60 -13.73
CA GLY A 4 -2.50 3.84 -13.55
C GLY A 4 -2.80 5.33 -13.43
N GLY A 5 -3.91 5.79 -14.00
CA GLY A 5 -4.34 7.18 -13.89
C GLY A 5 -4.68 7.56 -12.44
N ALA A 6 -4.43 8.81 -12.04
CA ALA A 6 -4.85 9.27 -10.71
C ALA A 6 -6.38 9.31 -10.58
N GLY A 7 -6.88 9.04 -9.38
CA GLY A 7 -8.28 9.20 -9.03
C GLY A 7 -8.68 10.67 -9.00
N GLY A 8 -9.85 11.00 -9.54
CA GLY A 8 -10.36 12.38 -9.53
C GLY A 8 -10.60 12.89 -8.10
N ALA A 9 -10.34 14.17 -7.84
CA ALA A 9 -10.69 14.77 -6.54
C ALA A 9 -12.21 14.80 -6.34
N GLY A 10 -12.66 14.72 -5.08
CA GLY A 10 -14.03 14.98 -4.69
C GLY A 10 -14.46 16.42 -4.97
N SER A 11 -15.73 16.73 -4.74
CA SER A 11 -16.29 18.07 -5.00
C SER A 11 -15.48 19.17 -4.30
N GLY A 12 -14.96 20.12 -5.09
CA GLY A 12 -14.13 21.23 -4.60
C GLY A 12 -14.86 22.25 -3.71
N ALA A 13 -16.20 22.20 -3.65
CA ALA A 13 -17.01 23.20 -2.93
C ALA A 13 -17.88 22.62 -1.80
N GLY A 14 -17.83 21.31 -1.54
CA GLY A 14 -18.74 20.72 -0.56
C GLY A 14 -18.41 19.28 -0.19
N PHE A 15 -19.44 18.45 -0.12
CA PHE A 15 -19.29 17.02 0.12
C PHE A 15 -18.92 16.29 -1.18
N GLY A 16 -17.99 15.36 -1.13
CA GLY A 16 -17.66 14.50 -2.26
C GLY A 16 -16.61 13.46 -1.95
N PHE A 17 -16.76 12.26 -2.50
CA PHE A 17 -15.75 11.22 -2.37
C PHE A 17 -14.60 11.45 -3.36
N GLY A 18 -13.38 11.15 -2.92
CA GLY A 18 -12.26 11.02 -3.83
C GLY A 18 -12.44 9.80 -4.73
N GLY A 19 -12.13 9.94 -6.01
CA GLY A 19 -12.13 8.85 -6.99
C GLY A 19 -11.00 7.87 -6.72
N ALA A 20 -11.20 6.59 -7.05
CA ALA A 20 -10.15 5.59 -6.94
C ALA A 20 -9.03 5.84 -7.95
N GLY A 21 -7.80 5.56 -7.56
CA GLY A 21 -6.67 5.48 -8.45
C GLY A 21 -6.81 4.31 -9.44
N GLY A 22 -6.39 4.54 -10.68
CA GLY A 22 -6.36 3.53 -11.72
C GLY A 22 -5.30 2.46 -11.45
N ILE A 23 -5.54 1.26 -11.93
CA ILE A 23 -4.59 0.15 -11.85
C ILE A 23 -3.39 0.37 -12.77
N GLY A 24 -2.20 0.02 -12.30
CA GLY A 24 -0.99 -0.02 -13.11
C GLY A 24 -1.07 -1.11 -14.17
N GLY A 25 -0.62 -0.80 -15.39
CA GLY A 25 -0.59 -1.76 -16.48
C GLY A 25 0.49 -2.83 -16.29
N GLY A 26 0.23 -4.04 -16.77
CA GLY A 26 1.20 -5.14 -16.72
C GLY A 26 2.53 -4.83 -17.41
N GLY A 27 3.58 -5.51 -16.96
CA GLY A 27 4.95 -5.30 -17.38
C GLY A 27 5.26 -5.62 -18.83
N GLY A 28 4.55 -6.60 -19.40
CA GLY A 28 4.88 -7.16 -20.71
C GLY A 28 6.27 -7.80 -20.64
N LEU A 29 7.27 -7.09 -21.16
CA LEU A 29 8.69 -7.49 -21.14
C LEU A 29 9.52 -6.76 -20.06
N GLY A 30 8.90 -5.91 -19.23
CA GLY A 30 9.59 -5.13 -18.19
C GLY A 30 8.79 -5.01 -16.88
N ASN A 31 9.14 -4.03 -16.04
CA ASN A 31 8.45 -3.80 -14.77
C ASN A 31 6.95 -3.50 -14.94
N GLY A 32 6.15 -3.93 -13.98
CA GLY A 32 4.76 -3.52 -13.83
C GLY A 32 4.63 -2.01 -13.63
N GLY A 33 3.56 -1.42 -14.17
CA GLY A 33 3.27 0.00 -13.97
C GLY A 33 2.82 0.27 -12.54
N ALA A 34 3.13 1.44 -11.98
CA ALA A 34 2.62 1.84 -10.68
C ALA A 34 1.10 2.04 -10.71
N GLY A 35 0.42 1.76 -9.61
CA GLY A 35 -0.96 2.14 -9.40
C GLY A 35 -1.11 3.66 -9.23
N GLY A 36 -2.21 4.21 -9.72
CA GLY A 36 -2.54 5.63 -9.56
C GLY A 36 -2.91 5.95 -8.12
N THR A 37 -2.66 7.19 -7.68
CA THR A 37 -3.09 7.63 -6.34
C THR A 37 -4.61 7.79 -6.27
N GLY A 38 -5.20 7.52 -5.12
CA GLY A 38 -6.59 7.88 -4.84
C GLY A 38 -6.78 9.40 -4.77
N GLY A 39 -7.95 9.86 -5.19
CA GLY A 39 -8.32 11.27 -5.13
C GLY A 39 -8.62 11.71 -3.69
N VAL A 40 -8.43 13.00 -3.41
CA VAL A 40 -8.80 13.58 -2.12
C VAL A 40 -10.32 13.67 -1.97
N GLY A 41 -10.84 13.55 -0.75
CA GLY A 41 -12.22 13.87 -0.42
C GLY A 41 -12.54 15.36 -0.65
N GLY A 42 -13.84 15.68 -0.70
CA GLY A 42 -14.33 17.04 -0.90
C GLY A 42 -14.00 17.96 0.29
N LEU A 43 -13.95 19.27 0.05
CA LEU A 43 -13.45 20.24 1.03
C LEU A 43 -14.20 20.16 2.37
N LEU A 44 -15.53 20.16 2.35
CA LEU A 44 -16.32 20.12 3.59
C LEU A 44 -16.48 18.69 4.12
N GLY A 45 -16.42 17.69 3.24
CA GLY A 45 -16.27 16.33 3.70
C GLY A 45 -16.37 15.29 2.61
N GLY A 46 -15.88 14.10 2.94
CA GLY A 46 -15.93 12.94 2.07
C GLY A 46 -14.67 12.12 2.21
N ASN A 47 -14.80 10.83 1.99
CA ASN A 47 -13.66 9.92 2.13
C ASN A 47 -12.71 10.11 0.94
N GLY A 48 -11.41 9.93 1.19
CA GLY A 48 -10.43 9.82 0.13
C GLY A 48 -10.65 8.54 -0.68
N GLY A 49 -10.29 8.58 -1.95
CA GLY A 49 -10.36 7.44 -2.84
C GLY A 49 -9.27 6.41 -2.52
N ALA A 50 -9.51 5.14 -2.81
CA ALA A 50 -8.47 4.13 -2.69
C ALA A 50 -7.36 4.35 -3.74
N GLY A 51 -6.13 4.00 -3.41
CA GLY A 51 -5.05 3.89 -4.38
C GLY A 51 -5.25 2.70 -5.32
N GLY A 52 -4.78 2.82 -6.55
CA GLY A 52 -4.82 1.76 -7.54
C GLY A 52 -3.78 0.68 -7.24
N ALA A 53 -4.05 -0.57 -7.60
CA ALA A 53 -3.04 -1.63 -7.51
C ALA A 53 -1.90 -1.41 -8.52
N GLY A 54 -0.69 -1.82 -8.16
CA GLY A 54 0.43 -1.91 -9.08
C GLY A 54 0.24 -3.05 -10.09
N GLY A 55 0.76 -2.87 -11.30
CA GLY A 55 0.75 -3.88 -12.35
C GLY A 55 1.74 -5.00 -12.06
N ALA A 56 1.47 -6.22 -12.54
CA ALA A 56 2.43 -7.31 -12.45
C ALA A 56 3.68 -7.05 -13.32
N GLY A 57 4.82 -7.61 -12.90
CA GLY A 57 6.07 -7.62 -13.66
C GLY A 57 6.01 -8.44 -14.94
N ALA A 58 7.16 -8.59 -15.60
CA ALA A 58 7.26 -9.28 -16.88
C ALA A 58 6.99 -10.79 -16.76
N ILE A 59 6.42 -11.39 -17.80
CA ILE A 59 6.31 -12.85 -17.95
C ILE A 59 7.17 -13.27 -19.14
N GLY A 60 8.35 -13.84 -18.87
CA GLY A 60 9.27 -14.27 -19.91
C GLY A 60 8.74 -15.45 -20.71
N PHE A 61 8.18 -15.19 -21.90
CA PHE A 61 7.90 -16.21 -22.89
C PHE A 61 8.81 -16.00 -24.09
N LEU A 62 9.80 -16.91 -24.23
CA LEU A 62 10.83 -17.02 -25.28
C LEU A 62 12.10 -16.19 -25.01
N ASP A 63 13.22 -16.91 -24.98
CA ASP A 63 14.61 -16.47 -24.75
C ASP A 63 14.93 -15.81 -23.40
N ASN A 64 13.99 -15.84 -22.44
CA ASN A 64 14.29 -15.69 -21.01
C ASN A 64 15.20 -14.48 -20.68
N THR A 65 14.85 -13.32 -21.25
CA THR A 65 15.56 -12.04 -21.05
C THR A 65 14.61 -10.93 -20.59
N ALA A 66 13.30 -11.22 -20.49
CA ALA A 66 12.31 -10.29 -19.99
C ALA A 66 12.19 -10.44 -18.47
N ASP A 67 12.66 -9.43 -17.76
CA ASP A 67 12.62 -9.35 -16.31
C ASP A 67 11.76 -8.16 -15.90
N GLY A 68 11.09 -8.27 -14.75
CA GLY A 68 10.42 -7.09 -14.23
C GLY A 68 9.88 -7.26 -12.84
N SER A 69 10.12 -6.27 -12.00
CA SER A 69 9.47 -6.17 -10.72
C SER A 69 7.99 -5.83 -10.88
N GLY A 70 7.20 -6.17 -9.86
CA GLY A 70 5.85 -5.65 -9.75
C GLY A 70 5.86 -4.14 -9.57
N GLY A 71 4.87 -3.46 -10.14
CA GLY A 71 4.66 -2.03 -9.92
C GLY A 71 4.23 -1.76 -8.49
N ALA A 72 4.60 -0.60 -7.93
CA ALA A 72 4.10 -0.20 -6.62
C ALA A 72 2.59 0.06 -6.65
N GLY A 73 1.91 -0.19 -5.54
CA GLY A 73 0.54 0.27 -5.31
C GLY A 73 0.48 1.78 -5.14
N GLY A 74 -0.59 2.40 -5.62
CA GLY A 74 -0.84 3.82 -5.45
C GLY A 74 -1.22 4.16 -4.01
N ALA A 75 -0.86 5.36 -3.55
CA ALA A 75 -1.31 5.84 -2.23
C ALA A 75 -2.84 6.06 -2.21
N GLY A 76 -3.46 5.82 -1.06
CA GLY A 76 -4.83 6.25 -0.80
C GLY A 76 -4.94 7.77 -0.71
N GLY A 77 -6.07 8.32 -1.13
CA GLY A 77 -6.35 9.75 -1.02
C GLY A 77 -6.71 10.15 0.41
N SER A 78 -6.45 11.40 0.78
CA SER A 78 -6.88 11.92 2.09
C SER A 78 -8.39 12.14 2.15
N GLY A 79 -8.97 12.04 3.34
CA GLY A 79 -10.33 12.51 3.62
C GLY A 79 -10.49 14.02 3.45
N GLY A 80 -11.74 14.47 3.43
CA GLY A 80 -12.10 15.89 3.34
C GLY A 80 -11.67 16.70 4.56
N TRP A 81 -11.55 18.02 4.41
CA TRP A 81 -10.89 18.86 5.43
C TRP A 81 -11.59 18.85 6.80
N LEU A 82 -12.92 18.77 6.86
CA LEU A 82 -13.64 18.65 8.15
C LEU A 82 -13.93 17.21 8.52
N PHE A 83 -14.54 16.46 7.60
CA PHE A 83 -14.99 15.09 7.82
C PHE A 83 -14.52 14.18 6.68
N GLY A 84 -14.06 12.98 7.02
CA GLY A 84 -13.84 11.94 6.02
C GLY A 84 -12.71 11.01 6.41
N ASN A 85 -12.84 9.76 6.03
CA ASN A 85 -11.77 8.78 6.22
C ASN A 85 -10.75 8.90 5.10
N GLY A 86 -9.50 8.56 5.39
CA GLY A 86 -8.51 8.32 4.36
C GLY A 86 -8.85 7.09 3.54
N GLY A 87 -8.53 7.12 2.25
CA GLY A 87 -8.65 5.97 1.36
C GLY A 87 -7.56 4.93 1.66
N ALA A 88 -7.84 3.66 1.39
CA ALA A 88 -6.83 2.62 1.50
C ALA A 88 -5.73 2.78 0.43
N GLY A 89 -4.51 2.39 0.77
CA GLY A 89 -3.43 2.22 -0.20
C GLY A 89 -3.68 1.04 -1.13
N GLY A 90 -3.20 1.14 -2.37
CA GLY A 90 -3.28 0.06 -3.36
C GLY A 90 -2.28 -1.05 -3.07
N ALA A 91 -2.62 -2.29 -3.44
CA ALA A 91 -1.67 -3.40 -3.35
C ALA A 91 -0.51 -3.23 -4.34
N GLY A 92 0.68 -3.68 -3.95
CA GLY A 92 1.80 -3.83 -4.87
C GLY A 92 1.57 -4.96 -5.87
N GLY A 93 2.11 -4.80 -7.08
CA GLY A 93 2.04 -5.82 -8.13
C GLY A 93 2.96 -7.00 -7.84
N ALA A 94 2.62 -8.17 -8.36
CA ALA A 94 3.52 -9.34 -8.29
C ALA A 94 4.77 -9.13 -9.14
N GLY A 95 5.91 -9.66 -8.68
CA GLY A 95 7.14 -9.77 -9.47
C GLY A 95 7.00 -10.69 -10.67
N GLY A 96 7.91 -10.54 -11.63
CA GLY A 96 7.91 -11.27 -12.89
C GLY A 96 8.44 -12.70 -12.82
N ILE A 97 8.41 -13.41 -13.94
CA ILE A 97 8.89 -14.79 -14.06
C ILE A 97 10.05 -14.82 -15.04
N SER A 98 11.25 -15.17 -14.57
CA SER A 98 12.47 -15.35 -15.39
C SER A 98 13.37 -16.46 -14.81
N THR A 99 13.97 -17.29 -15.66
CA THR A 99 14.86 -18.40 -15.26
C THR A 99 16.36 -18.04 -15.33
N THR A 100 16.70 -16.78 -15.56
CA THR A 100 18.10 -16.29 -15.71
C THR A 100 18.42 -15.05 -14.90
N SER A 101 17.42 -14.37 -14.33
CA SER A 101 17.62 -13.03 -13.74
C SER A 101 17.17 -12.88 -12.30
N ALA A 102 17.62 -11.78 -11.69
CA ALA A 102 17.51 -11.41 -10.29
C ALA A 102 16.40 -10.39 -9.99
N ASN A 103 15.85 -9.69 -11.00
CA ASN A 103 15.00 -8.51 -10.78
C ASN A 103 13.49 -8.81 -10.84
N ASN A 104 13.04 -9.79 -10.08
CA ASN A 104 11.63 -10.22 -10.02
C ASN A 104 10.98 -9.91 -8.66
N ASN A 105 11.31 -8.76 -8.07
CA ASN A 105 10.76 -8.39 -6.77
C ASN A 105 9.27 -8.06 -6.85
N GLY A 106 8.57 -8.30 -5.75
CA GLY A 106 7.23 -7.77 -5.56
C GLY A 106 7.23 -6.25 -5.48
N GLY A 107 6.19 -5.62 -6.01
CA GLY A 107 5.98 -4.18 -5.86
C GLY A 107 5.56 -3.84 -4.42
N ASN A 108 5.96 -2.69 -3.90
CA ASN A 108 5.52 -2.26 -2.57
C ASN A 108 4.02 -1.91 -2.56
N GLY A 109 3.37 -2.13 -1.43
CA GLY A 109 2.04 -1.60 -1.16
C GLY A 109 2.04 -0.08 -1.01
N GLY A 110 0.96 0.57 -1.44
CA GLY A 110 0.77 2.00 -1.30
C GLY A 110 0.42 2.38 0.13
N ALA A 111 0.83 3.57 0.57
CA ALA A 111 0.41 4.09 1.87
C ALA A 111 -1.11 4.35 1.92
N GLY A 112 -1.72 4.16 3.09
CA GLY A 112 -3.07 4.61 3.37
C GLY A 112 -3.15 6.14 3.43
N GLY A 113 -4.28 6.69 2.99
CA GLY A 113 -4.56 8.12 3.06
C GLY A 113 -4.85 8.56 4.50
N ASN A 114 -4.62 9.84 4.80
CA ASN A 114 -4.97 10.39 6.12
C ASN A 114 -6.48 10.65 6.23
N GLY A 115 -7.02 10.58 7.44
CA GLY A 115 -8.35 11.09 7.75
C GLY A 115 -8.47 12.59 7.52
N GLY A 116 -9.68 13.11 7.69
CA GLY A 116 -9.98 14.54 7.63
C GLY A 116 -9.39 15.33 8.79
N GLY A 117 -9.79 16.60 8.94
CA GLY A 117 -9.26 17.45 10.01
C GLY A 117 -9.88 17.19 11.38
N LEU A 118 -11.22 17.12 11.47
CA LEU A 118 -11.92 16.98 12.75
C LEU A 118 -12.32 15.53 13.04
N PHE A 119 -12.94 14.87 12.07
CA PHE A 119 -13.41 13.49 12.21
C PHE A 119 -13.00 12.64 11.01
N GLY A 120 -12.51 11.44 11.30
CA GLY A 120 -12.18 10.45 10.28
C GLY A 120 -11.02 9.57 10.70
N SER A 121 -11.07 8.30 10.28
CA SER A 121 -9.95 7.38 10.44
C SER A 121 -8.93 7.53 9.32
N GLY A 122 -7.69 7.15 9.60
CA GLY A 122 -6.71 6.88 8.57
C GLY A 122 -7.13 5.68 7.71
N GLY A 123 -6.71 5.67 6.45
CA GLY A 123 -6.87 4.54 5.55
C GLY A 123 -5.83 3.45 5.84
N ALA A 124 -6.16 2.19 5.58
CA ALA A 124 -5.19 1.11 5.70
C ALA A 124 -4.10 1.21 4.62
N GLY A 125 -2.88 0.78 4.94
CA GLY A 125 -1.82 0.57 3.97
C GLY A 125 -2.13 -0.62 3.05
N GLY A 126 -1.64 -0.56 1.82
CA GLY A 126 -1.76 -1.64 0.85
C GLY A 126 -0.79 -2.77 1.15
N THR A 127 -1.14 -4.00 0.77
CA THR A 127 -0.23 -5.15 0.90
C THR A 127 0.91 -5.04 -0.10
N GLY A 128 2.10 -5.51 0.28
CA GLY A 128 3.19 -5.76 -0.65
C GLY A 128 2.86 -6.87 -1.64
N GLY A 129 3.38 -6.76 -2.86
CA GLY A 129 3.24 -7.77 -3.88
C GLY A 129 4.17 -8.95 -3.62
N SER A 130 3.78 -10.16 -4.02
CA SER A 130 4.67 -11.31 -3.94
C SER A 130 5.86 -11.15 -4.89
N ALA A 131 7.01 -11.64 -4.47
CA ALA A 131 8.13 -11.90 -5.35
C ALA A 131 7.74 -12.87 -6.46
N GLY A 132 8.39 -12.70 -7.60
CA GLY A 132 8.34 -13.60 -8.72
C GLY A 132 9.37 -14.72 -8.61
N THR A 133 9.63 -15.44 -9.70
CA THR A 133 10.59 -16.56 -9.71
C THR A 133 11.88 -16.17 -10.45
N GLY A 134 13.04 -16.49 -9.88
CA GLY A 134 14.38 -16.18 -10.43
C GLY A 134 15.41 -17.24 -10.02
N SER A 135 16.45 -17.47 -10.84
CA SER A 135 17.50 -18.49 -10.57
C SER A 135 18.83 -17.92 -10.07
N ALA A 136 18.99 -16.59 -10.01
CA ALA A 136 20.30 -15.94 -9.86
C ALA A 136 20.48 -15.02 -8.62
N ASP A 137 19.42 -14.64 -7.90
CA ASP A 137 19.49 -13.87 -6.64
C ASP A 137 18.17 -14.09 -5.85
N PRO A 138 18.13 -13.97 -4.50
CA PRO A 138 16.88 -14.10 -3.78
C PRO A 138 15.99 -12.91 -4.11
N THR A 139 14.90 -13.17 -4.82
CA THR A 139 13.85 -12.20 -5.07
C THR A 139 13.25 -11.75 -3.75
N VAL A 140 12.85 -10.49 -3.61
CA VAL A 140 12.24 -10.01 -2.36
C VAL A 140 10.77 -9.69 -2.57
N GLY A 141 9.93 -10.10 -1.62
CA GLY A 141 8.55 -9.66 -1.56
C GLY A 141 8.48 -8.14 -1.38
N GLY A 142 7.46 -7.49 -1.94
CA GLY A 142 7.28 -6.06 -1.76
C GLY A 142 6.97 -5.72 -0.30
N ALA A 143 7.42 -4.57 0.19
CA ALA A 143 7.03 -4.11 1.52
C ALA A 143 5.54 -3.74 1.56
N GLY A 144 4.90 -3.95 2.70
CA GLY A 144 3.57 -3.42 2.99
C GLY A 144 3.58 -1.89 3.13
N GLY A 145 2.48 -1.26 2.74
CA GLY A 145 2.31 0.18 2.87
C GLY A 145 2.00 0.58 4.32
N THR A 146 2.40 1.78 4.72
CA THR A 146 2.04 2.32 6.04
C THR A 146 0.54 2.66 6.10
N GLY A 147 -0.04 2.55 7.30
CA GLY A 147 -1.38 3.06 7.57
C GLY A 147 -1.42 4.58 7.66
N GLY A 148 -2.57 5.17 7.31
CA GLY A 148 -2.79 6.60 7.37
C GLY A 148 -3.01 7.13 8.78
N VAL A 149 -2.70 8.40 9.02
CA VAL A 149 -2.97 9.09 10.29
C VAL A 149 -4.46 9.45 10.38
N SER A 150 -5.04 9.37 11.58
CA SER A 150 -6.41 9.80 11.82
C SER A 150 -6.61 11.31 11.72
N ALA A 151 -7.87 11.74 11.74
CA ALA A 151 -8.27 13.09 12.13
C ALA A 151 -8.05 13.33 13.64
N LEU A 152 -8.47 14.50 14.15
CA LEU A 152 -8.49 14.77 15.59
C LEU A 152 -9.25 13.67 16.37
N ILE A 153 -10.42 13.29 15.86
CA ILE A 153 -11.24 12.18 16.37
C ILE A 153 -11.31 11.09 15.30
N GLY A 154 -10.69 9.95 15.59
CA GLY A 154 -10.68 8.78 14.73
C GLY A 154 -9.48 7.89 14.99
N ASN A 155 -9.52 6.69 14.43
CA ASN A 155 -8.45 5.71 14.59
C ASN A 155 -7.41 5.85 13.49
N GLY A 156 -6.16 5.51 13.79
CA GLY A 156 -5.13 5.31 12.79
C GLY A 156 -5.46 4.14 11.86
N GLY A 157 -4.96 4.18 10.63
CA GLY A 157 -5.12 3.08 9.69
C GLY A 157 -4.14 1.94 9.99
N ASN A 158 -4.52 0.69 9.73
CA ASN A 158 -3.59 -0.43 9.86
C ASN A 158 -2.51 -0.37 8.76
N GLY A 159 -1.30 -0.81 9.07
CA GLY A 159 -0.26 -1.09 8.08
C GLY A 159 -0.60 -2.30 7.22
N GLY A 160 -0.09 -2.32 5.99
CA GLY A 160 -0.24 -3.43 5.06
C GLY A 160 0.75 -4.56 5.38
N ALA A 161 0.36 -5.81 5.10
CA ALA A 161 1.29 -6.93 5.19
C ALA A 161 2.37 -6.85 4.10
N GLY A 162 3.56 -7.35 4.42
CA GLY A 162 4.61 -7.58 3.43
C GLY A 162 4.26 -8.71 2.46
N GLY A 163 4.81 -8.65 1.25
CA GLY A 163 4.64 -9.67 0.22
C GLY A 163 5.50 -10.89 0.47
N ALA A 164 5.05 -12.06 0.04
CA ALA A 164 5.85 -13.28 0.14
C ALA A 164 7.08 -13.26 -0.79
N GLY A 165 8.22 -13.78 -0.34
CA GLY A 165 9.46 -13.94 -1.09
C GLY A 165 9.52 -15.15 -2.02
N GLY A 166 8.57 -16.09 -1.89
CA GLY A 166 8.54 -17.31 -2.70
C GLY A 166 9.54 -18.37 -2.20
N ILE A 167 9.93 -19.30 -3.08
CA ILE A 167 10.72 -20.49 -2.70
C ILE A 167 12.18 -20.15 -2.35
N THR A 168 12.77 -19.18 -3.04
CA THR A 168 14.19 -18.84 -2.93
C THR A 168 14.43 -17.42 -2.45
N GLY A 169 13.36 -16.68 -2.14
CA GLY A 169 13.41 -15.25 -1.89
C GLY A 169 12.98 -14.86 -0.48
N ASP A 170 13.39 -13.67 -0.05
CA ASP A 170 13.05 -13.12 1.27
C ASP A 170 11.67 -12.45 1.25
N GLY A 171 10.96 -12.54 2.37
CA GLY A 171 9.69 -11.86 2.56
C GLY A 171 9.87 -10.35 2.64
N GLY A 172 8.86 -9.60 2.18
CA GLY A 172 8.83 -8.15 2.32
C GLY A 172 8.46 -7.75 3.74
N ASP A 173 8.94 -6.59 4.18
CA ASP A 173 8.58 -6.05 5.50
C ASP A 173 7.09 -5.68 5.56
N GLY A 174 6.47 -5.85 6.73
CA GLY A 174 5.16 -5.29 7.03
C GLY A 174 5.21 -3.77 7.21
N GLY A 175 4.15 -3.08 6.82
CA GLY A 175 4.04 -1.63 6.98
C GLY A 175 3.63 -1.23 8.39
N ASP A 176 4.10 -0.08 8.86
CA ASP A 176 3.68 0.45 10.17
C ASP A 176 2.21 0.85 10.19
N GLY A 177 1.58 0.71 11.36
CA GLY A 177 0.27 1.26 11.65
C GLY A 177 0.31 2.79 11.74
N GLY A 178 -0.75 3.42 11.24
CA GLY A 178 -0.97 4.85 11.35
C GLY A 178 -1.32 5.25 12.78
N ARG A 179 -0.97 6.47 13.18
CA ARG A 179 -1.29 6.98 14.52
C ARG A 179 -2.69 7.57 14.59
N ALA A 180 -3.29 7.52 15.77
CA ALA A 180 -4.38 8.42 16.13
C ALA A 180 -3.85 9.77 16.64
N VAL A 181 -4.71 10.81 16.71
CA VAL A 181 -4.30 12.18 17.07
C VAL A 181 -4.74 12.56 18.49
N LEU A 182 -6.03 12.88 18.72
CA LEU A 182 -6.53 13.29 20.04
C LEU A 182 -7.37 12.21 20.70
N ILE A 183 -8.38 11.71 19.99
CA ILE A 183 -9.25 10.62 20.46
C ILE A 183 -9.27 9.54 19.38
N GLY A 184 -8.83 8.34 19.74
CA GLY A 184 -8.90 7.15 18.90
C GLY A 184 -7.71 6.23 19.11
N ASP A 185 -7.83 5.02 18.60
CA ASP A 185 -6.80 3.99 18.71
C ASP A 185 -5.78 4.12 17.57
N GLY A 186 -4.53 3.81 17.85
CA GLY A 186 -3.52 3.61 16.81
C GLY A 186 -3.85 2.40 15.94
N GLY A 187 -3.45 2.44 14.67
CA GLY A 187 -3.60 1.31 13.76
C GLY A 187 -2.58 0.21 14.06
N ASN A 188 -2.93 -1.03 13.77
CA ASN A 188 -2.00 -2.15 13.93
C ASN A 188 -0.93 -2.14 12.85
N GLY A 189 0.28 -2.59 13.18
CA GLY A 189 1.32 -2.87 12.21
C GLY A 189 0.99 -4.08 11.34
N GLY A 190 1.52 -4.08 10.12
CA GLY A 190 1.40 -5.18 9.18
C GLY A 190 2.34 -6.33 9.50
N ASN A 191 1.92 -7.55 9.18
CA ASN A 191 2.78 -8.72 9.29
C ASN A 191 3.93 -8.66 8.28
N GLY A 192 5.07 -9.23 8.64
CA GLY A 192 6.14 -9.52 7.68
C GLY A 192 5.69 -10.58 6.67
N GLY A 193 6.24 -10.54 5.47
CA GLY A 193 6.00 -11.54 4.45
C GLY A 193 6.78 -12.83 4.73
N ASP A 194 6.23 -13.96 4.32
CA ASP A 194 6.93 -15.24 4.35
C ASP A 194 8.07 -15.27 3.33
N GLY A 195 9.18 -15.94 3.65
CA GLY A 195 10.30 -16.12 2.72
C GLY A 195 11.41 -16.98 3.31
N LEU A 196 12.52 -17.13 2.59
CA LEU A 196 13.73 -17.75 3.11
C LEU A 196 14.18 -17.07 4.41
N THR A 197 14.22 -15.74 4.38
CA THR A 197 14.15 -14.89 5.55
C THR A 197 12.75 -14.26 5.59
N ALA A 198 12.06 -14.36 6.72
CA ALA A 198 10.81 -13.65 6.92
C ALA A 198 11.06 -12.14 6.97
N GLY A 199 10.13 -11.36 6.43
CA GLY A 199 10.18 -9.90 6.51
C GLY A 199 10.01 -9.40 7.94
N ASN A 200 10.52 -8.21 8.22
CA ASN A 200 10.29 -7.56 9.51
C ASN A 200 8.81 -7.23 9.68
N VAL A 201 8.34 -7.26 10.92
CA VAL A 201 6.97 -6.86 11.24
C VAL A 201 6.86 -5.33 11.33
N GLY A 202 5.72 -4.78 10.92
CA GLY A 202 5.40 -3.37 11.10
C GLY A 202 5.10 -3.05 12.56
N ALA A 203 5.48 -1.85 13.00
CA ALA A 203 5.14 -1.35 14.33
C ALA A 203 3.66 -0.95 14.41
N GLY A 204 3.07 -1.13 15.59
CA GLY A 204 1.77 -0.52 15.90
C GLY A 204 1.85 1.01 15.96
N GLY A 205 0.80 1.68 15.51
CA GLY A 205 0.67 3.13 15.60
C GLY A 205 0.35 3.59 17.02
N ALA A 206 0.79 4.79 17.39
CA ALA A 206 0.45 5.38 18.68
C ALA A 206 -1.04 5.77 18.76
N SER A 207 -1.59 5.72 19.97
CA SER A 207 -2.94 6.16 20.31
C SER A 207 -3.14 7.67 20.27
N GLY A 208 -4.39 8.10 20.40
CA GLY A 208 -4.75 9.49 20.63
C GLY A 208 -4.32 9.97 22.01
N VAL A 209 -3.83 11.21 22.10
CA VAL A 209 -3.22 11.73 23.35
C VAL A 209 -4.19 11.87 24.53
N LEU A 210 -5.50 11.95 24.27
CA LEU A 210 -6.52 12.09 25.31
C LEU A 210 -7.20 10.75 25.63
N LEU A 211 -7.57 9.98 24.61
CA LEU A 211 -8.22 8.68 24.74
C LEU A 211 -7.84 7.78 23.57
N GLY A 212 -7.54 6.52 23.87
CA GLY A 212 -7.28 5.47 22.88
C GLY A 212 -6.19 4.51 23.32
N GLN A 213 -6.06 3.41 22.58
CA GLN A 213 -5.04 2.39 22.77
C GLN A 213 -4.01 2.43 21.65
N ASP A 214 -2.76 2.08 21.96
CA ASP A 214 -1.74 1.90 20.94
C ASP A 214 -2.10 0.68 20.09
N GLY A 215 -1.78 0.76 18.80
CA GLY A 215 -1.85 -0.38 17.89
C GLY A 215 -0.87 -1.46 18.30
N ILE A 216 -1.19 -2.70 17.96
CA ILE A 216 -0.25 -3.82 18.15
C ILE A 216 0.69 -3.92 16.94
N SER A 217 1.94 -4.32 17.18
CA SER A 217 2.86 -4.66 16.09
C SER A 217 2.38 -5.90 15.33
N GLY A 218 2.83 -6.03 14.08
CA GLY A 218 2.56 -7.19 13.25
C GLY A 218 3.20 -8.47 13.77
N GLN A 219 2.88 -9.57 13.10
CA GLN A 219 3.39 -10.91 13.39
C GLN A 219 4.29 -11.40 12.25
N SER A 220 5.19 -12.32 12.60
CA SER A 220 6.07 -13.05 11.69
C SER A 220 5.62 -14.50 11.55
#